data_AF-A6HYQ5-F1
#
_entry.id   AF-A6HYQ5-F1
#
_cell.length_a   1.000
_cell.length_b   1.000
_cell.length_c   1.000
_cell.angle_alpha   90.00
_cell.angle_beta   90.00
_cell.angle_gamma   90.00
#
_symmetry.space_group_name_H-M   'P 1'
#
loop_
_entity.id
_entity.type
_entity.pdbx_description
1 polymer ?
#
loop_
_entity_poly.entity_id
_entity_poly.type
_entity_poly.pdbx_seq_one_letter_code
_entity_poly.pdbx_strand_id
1 'polypeptide(L)'
;MRAMVASILDFIELFNQGMEFPAFEMEVYKNLGSVDFPRTTDGHLTGTVHSRLQDHDFEPLRPGEPIFKLFSGEDVLYEGDSVVYPLFVNEAAYYEKRVAFLKSEKIRISVPALPGLTPSSTQTP
;
A
#
# COMPACT_ATOMS: atom_id res chain seq x y z
N MET A 1 8.18 13.70 -7.74
CA MET A 1 9.12 12.59 -8.03
C MET A 1 10.58 12.99 -7.90
N ARG A 2 11.11 13.94 -8.69
CA ARG A 2 12.55 14.34 -8.66
C ARG A 2 13.09 14.69 -7.27
N ALA A 3 12.39 15.55 -6.52
CA ALA A 3 12.82 15.95 -5.18
C ALA A 3 12.86 14.76 -4.20
N MET A 4 11.88 13.86 -4.27
CA MET A 4 11.88 12.65 -3.44
C MET A 4 13.07 11.74 -3.76
N VAL A 5 13.41 11.57 -5.04
CA VAL A 5 14.61 10.81 -5.44
C VAL A 5 15.86 11.47 -4.89
N ALA A 6 16.01 12.79 -5.02
CA ALA A 6 17.14 13.52 -4.46
C ALA A 6 17.26 13.31 -2.94
N SER A 7 16.17 13.45 -2.19
CA SER A 7 16.18 13.23 -0.73
C SER A 7 16.49 11.77 -0.33
N ILE A 8 16.10 10.79 -1.15
CA ILE A 8 16.50 9.39 -0.93
C ILE A 8 18.02 9.23 -1.15
N LEU A 9 18.60 9.89 -2.15
CA LEU A 9 20.04 9.88 -2.37
C LEU A 9 20.78 10.60 -1.23
N ASP A 10 20.24 11.72 -0.73
CA ASP A 10 20.77 12.41 0.43
C ASP A 10 20.74 11.50 1.67
N PHE A 11 19.68 10.74 1.89
CA PHE A 11 19.60 9.74 2.97
C PHE A 11 20.69 8.67 2.86
N ILE A 12 20.95 8.16 1.65
CA ILE A 12 22.03 7.19 1.39
C ILE A 12 23.39 7.82 1.70
N GLU A 13 23.62 9.07 1.30
CA GLU A 13 24.87 9.77 1.57
C GLU A 13 25.08 10.01 3.07
N LEU A 14 24.04 10.42 3.80
CA LEU A 14 24.09 10.56 5.25
C LEU A 14 24.45 9.23 5.92
N PHE A 15 23.85 8.13 5.48
CA PHE A 15 24.20 6.80 5.95
C PHE A 15 25.66 6.44 5.66
N ASN A 16 26.16 6.72 4.45
CA ASN A 16 27.57 6.49 4.08
C ASN A 16 28.55 7.34 4.88
N GLN A 17 28.15 8.55 5.29
CA GLN A 17 28.93 9.45 6.16
C GLN A 17 28.94 9.00 7.62
N GLY A 18 28.26 7.90 7.96
CA GLY A 18 28.20 7.35 9.32
C GLY A 18 27.17 8.04 10.22
N MET A 19 26.17 8.71 9.63
CA MET A 19 25.05 9.23 10.41
C MET A 19 24.34 8.09 11.14
N GLU A 20 24.13 8.27 12.45
CA GLU A 20 23.31 7.36 13.25
C GLU A 20 21.83 7.69 13.07
N PHE A 21 21.01 6.67 12.88
CA PHE A 21 19.55 6.81 12.83
C PHE A 21 18.96 6.15 14.07
N PRO A 22 18.35 6.93 15.00
CA PRO A 22 17.80 6.38 16.23
C PRO A 22 16.59 5.48 15.96
N ALA A 23 16.29 4.59 16.90
CA ALA A 23 15.07 3.78 16.85
C ALA A 23 13.84 4.70 16.92
N PHE A 24 12.78 4.32 16.20
CA PHE A 24 11.52 5.06 16.19
C PHE A 24 10.34 4.12 15.94
N GLU A 25 9.13 4.65 16.03
CA GLU A 25 7.91 3.94 15.65
C GLU A 25 7.23 4.63 14.47
N MET A 26 6.61 3.84 13.60
CA MET A 26 5.81 4.37 12.50
C MET A 26 4.62 3.49 12.17
N GLU A 27 3.65 4.06 11.48
CA GLU A 27 2.53 3.33 10.90
C GLU A 27 2.87 2.89 9.48
N VAL A 28 2.56 1.63 9.16
CA VAL A 28 2.71 1.07 7.81
C VAL A 28 1.43 0.35 7.40
N TYR A 29 1.24 0.21 6.10
CA TYR A 29 0.13 -0.51 5.50
C TYR A 29 0.64 -1.86 4.98
N LYS A 30 0.28 -2.95 5.66
CA LYS A 30 0.71 -4.30 5.31
C LYS A 30 -0.36 -4.99 4.47
N ASN A 31 0.03 -5.48 3.30
CA ASN A 31 -0.87 -6.13 2.35
C ASN A 31 -1.55 -7.37 2.95
N LEU A 32 -2.86 -7.49 2.72
CA LEU A 32 -3.72 -8.61 3.12
C LEU A 32 -4.25 -9.41 1.91
N GLY A 33 -3.92 -9.00 0.68
CA GLY A 33 -4.37 -9.62 -0.57
C GLY A 33 -5.25 -8.69 -1.40
N SER A 34 -5.60 -9.12 -2.61
CA SER A 34 -6.40 -8.36 -3.57
C SER A 34 -7.89 -8.67 -3.49
N VAL A 35 -8.69 -7.76 -4.05
CA VAL A 35 -10.09 -7.97 -4.44
C VAL A 35 -10.18 -7.74 -5.95
N ASP A 36 -10.74 -8.69 -6.71
CA ASP A 36 -11.00 -8.52 -8.15
C ASP A 36 -12.26 -7.67 -8.38
N PHE A 37 -12.39 -7.14 -9.58
CA PHE A 37 -13.63 -6.56 -10.07
C PHE A 37 -14.75 -7.62 -10.15
N PRO A 38 -16.02 -7.21 -10.05
CA PRO A 38 -17.15 -8.08 -10.37
C PRO A 38 -17.12 -8.41 -11.87
N ARG A 39 -17.26 -9.70 -12.18
CA ARG A 39 -17.16 -10.22 -13.55
C ARG A 39 -18.24 -11.21 -13.89
N THR A 40 -18.50 -11.37 -15.18
CA THR A 40 -19.25 -12.50 -15.74
C THR A 40 -18.42 -13.77 -15.65
N THR A 41 -19.06 -14.91 -15.94
CA THR A 41 -18.39 -16.22 -16.10
C THR A 41 -17.29 -16.19 -17.17
N ASP A 42 -17.44 -15.36 -18.20
CA ASP A 42 -16.49 -15.21 -19.30
C ASP A 42 -15.35 -14.21 -18.97
N GLY A 43 -15.36 -13.63 -17.77
CA GLY A 43 -14.31 -12.72 -17.28
C GLY A 43 -14.48 -11.26 -17.68
N HIS A 44 -15.59 -10.89 -18.33
CA HIS A 44 -15.91 -9.49 -18.63
C HIS A 44 -16.38 -8.76 -17.37
N LEU A 45 -16.08 -7.47 -17.25
CA LEU A 45 -16.53 -6.66 -16.13
C LEU A 45 -18.06 -6.54 -16.13
N THR A 46 -18.66 -6.66 -14.94
CA THR A 46 -20.10 -6.40 -14.71
C THR A 46 -20.33 -5.14 -13.88
N GLY A 47 -19.25 -4.48 -13.47
CA GLY A 47 -19.25 -3.26 -12.67
C GLY A 47 -17.85 -2.69 -12.54
N THR A 48 -17.75 -1.56 -11.85
CA THR A 48 -16.47 -0.91 -11.52
C THR A 48 -16.48 -0.45 -10.07
N VAL A 49 -15.36 0.11 -9.60
CA VAL A 49 -15.21 0.65 -8.25
C VAL A 49 -16.35 1.62 -7.95
N HIS A 50 -16.97 1.47 -6.78
CA HIS A 50 -18.05 2.35 -6.34
C HIS A 50 -17.53 3.78 -6.11
N SER A 51 -18.34 4.80 -6.41
CA SER A 51 -17.94 6.22 -6.28
C SER A 51 -17.52 6.65 -4.87
N ARG A 52 -17.97 5.94 -3.82
CA ARG A 52 -17.54 6.16 -2.43
C ARG A 52 -16.21 5.51 -2.07
N LEU A 53 -15.70 4.62 -2.92
CA LEU A 53 -14.38 4.00 -2.75
C LEU A 53 -13.36 4.59 -3.73
N GLN A 54 -13.81 5.06 -4.89
CA GLN A 54 -12.96 5.71 -5.89
C GLN A 54 -12.18 6.88 -5.28
N ASP A 55 -10.87 6.92 -5.54
CA ASP A 55 -9.94 7.95 -5.06
C ASP A 55 -9.72 8.00 -3.53
N HIS A 56 -10.22 7.02 -2.78
CA HIS A 56 -10.10 6.93 -1.32
C HIS A 56 -9.03 5.90 -0.87
N ASP A 57 -7.89 5.86 -1.56
CA ASP A 57 -6.74 5.06 -1.13
C ASP A 57 -6.29 5.45 0.29
N PHE A 58 -5.86 4.46 1.07
CA PHE A 58 -5.42 4.61 2.47
C PHE A 58 -6.50 5.06 3.47
N GLU A 59 -7.75 5.26 3.05
CA GLU A 59 -8.89 5.53 3.94
C GLU A 59 -9.49 4.23 4.50
N PRO A 60 -10.12 4.25 5.70
CA PRO A 60 -10.70 3.04 6.28
C PRO A 60 -11.95 2.60 5.52
N LEU A 61 -11.94 1.35 5.03
CA LEU A 61 -13.09 0.65 4.47
C LEU A 61 -13.67 -0.30 5.51
N ARG A 62 -14.96 -0.13 5.84
CA ARG A 62 -15.67 -0.88 6.88
C ARG A 62 -16.58 -1.96 6.28
N PRO A 63 -16.80 -3.09 6.98
CA PRO A 63 -17.80 -4.08 6.57
C PRO A 63 -19.16 -3.43 6.31
N GLY A 64 -19.78 -3.77 5.18
CA GLY A 64 -21.07 -3.21 4.73
C GLY A 64 -20.97 -1.93 3.90
N GLU A 65 -19.81 -1.32 3.73
CA GLU A 65 -19.64 -0.16 2.83
C GLU A 65 -19.59 -0.59 1.35
N PRO A 66 -20.13 0.23 0.42
CA PRO A 66 -20.18 -0.13 -1.00
C PRO A 66 -18.80 -0.02 -1.66
N ILE A 67 -18.37 -1.09 -2.33
CA ILE A 67 -17.06 -1.21 -2.97
C ILE A 67 -17.14 -1.30 -4.50
N PHE A 68 -18.24 -1.80 -5.05
CA PHE A 68 -18.49 -1.79 -6.49
C PHE A 68 -19.88 -1.27 -6.84
N LYS A 69 -19.98 -0.58 -7.98
CA LYS A 69 -21.24 -0.28 -8.66
C LYS A 69 -21.35 -1.18 -9.88
N LEU A 70 -22.34 -2.07 -9.89
CA LEU A 70 -22.64 -2.89 -11.06
C LEU A 70 -23.25 -2.04 -12.17
N PHE A 71 -23.07 -2.46 -13.42
CA PHE A 71 -23.72 -1.82 -14.58
C PHE A 71 -25.24 -1.98 -14.55
N SER A 72 -25.76 -2.95 -13.77
CA SER A 72 -27.19 -3.08 -13.44
C SER A 72 -27.70 -1.97 -12.50
N GLY A 73 -26.82 -1.21 -11.86
CA GLY A 73 -27.14 -0.17 -10.89
C GLY A 73 -27.03 -0.60 -9.42
N GLU A 74 -26.89 -1.91 -9.16
CA GLU A 74 -26.78 -2.49 -7.82
C GLU A 74 -25.41 -2.20 -7.17
N ASP A 75 -25.39 -2.11 -5.85
CA ASP A 75 -24.17 -1.99 -5.04
C ASP A 75 -23.69 -3.34 -4.56
N VAL A 76 -22.38 -3.57 -4.67
CA VAL A 76 -21.70 -4.67 -3.99
C VAL A 76 -21.02 -4.11 -2.77
N LEU A 77 -21.31 -4.70 -1.61
CA LEU A 77 -20.78 -4.26 -0.32
C LEU A 77 -19.52 -5.03 0.05
N TYR A 78 -18.69 -4.43 0.90
CA TYR A 78 -17.54 -5.10 1.48
C TYR A 78 -17.98 -6.12 2.53
N GLU A 79 -17.73 -7.40 2.27
CA GLU A 79 -18.11 -8.53 3.15
C GLU A 79 -16.97 -8.99 4.07
N GLY A 80 -15.92 -8.18 4.25
CA GLY A 80 -14.84 -8.53 5.19
C GLY A 80 -15.28 -8.48 6.66
N ASP A 81 -14.52 -9.13 7.54
CA ASP A 81 -14.84 -9.18 8.98
C ASP A 81 -14.30 -7.99 9.78
N SER A 82 -13.42 -7.17 9.20
CA SER A 82 -12.72 -6.10 9.88
C SER A 82 -12.52 -4.88 8.97
N VAL A 83 -12.13 -3.75 9.58
CA VAL A 83 -11.76 -2.55 8.82
C VAL A 83 -10.42 -2.80 8.12
N VAL A 84 -10.36 -2.49 6.83
CA VAL A 84 -9.14 -2.53 6.02
C VAL A 84 -8.88 -1.17 5.38
N TYR A 85 -7.71 -1.02 4.76
CA TYR A 85 -7.32 0.20 4.05
C TYR A 85 -7.03 -0.15 2.59
N PRO A 86 -7.92 0.21 1.66
CA PRO A 86 -7.74 -0.06 0.23
C PRO A 86 -6.53 0.68 -0.33
N LEU A 87 -5.77 0.03 -1.22
CA LEU A 87 -4.60 0.57 -1.91
C LEU A 87 -4.67 0.27 -3.40
N PHE A 88 -4.12 1.17 -4.22
CA PHE A 88 -4.12 1.08 -5.68
C PHE A 88 -5.52 0.90 -6.26
N VAL A 89 -6.46 1.67 -5.72
CA VAL A 89 -7.86 1.60 -6.12
C VAL A 89 -8.00 1.96 -7.60
N ASN A 90 -8.54 1.02 -8.39
CA ASN A 90 -8.84 1.19 -9.80
C ASN A 90 -7.62 1.45 -10.72
N GLU A 91 -6.46 0.88 -10.39
CA GLU A 91 -5.26 0.97 -11.23
C GLU A 91 -5.46 0.29 -12.60
N ALA A 92 -5.26 1.03 -13.69
CA ALA A 92 -5.49 0.55 -15.06
C ALA A 92 -4.66 -0.69 -15.40
N ALA A 93 -3.39 -0.74 -14.98
CA ALA A 93 -2.50 -1.88 -15.22
C ALA A 93 -2.93 -3.16 -14.48
N TYR A 94 -3.87 -3.07 -13.54
CA TYR A 94 -4.30 -4.18 -12.68
C TYR A 94 -5.57 -4.87 -13.15
N TYR A 95 -6.24 -4.33 -14.17
CA TYR A 95 -7.44 -4.93 -14.76
C TYR A 95 -7.19 -6.35 -15.28
N GLU A 96 -6.06 -6.57 -15.97
CA GLU A 96 -5.64 -7.89 -16.46
C GLU A 96 -5.18 -8.83 -15.34
N LYS A 97 -4.77 -8.25 -14.19
CA LYS A 97 -4.24 -8.98 -13.03
C LYS A 97 -5.33 -9.39 -12.05
N ARG A 98 -6.59 -9.03 -12.35
CA ARG A 98 -7.76 -9.30 -11.52
C ARG A 98 -7.65 -8.67 -10.14
N VAL A 99 -7.22 -7.40 -10.12
CA VAL A 99 -7.10 -6.59 -8.90
C VAL A 99 -7.79 -5.25 -9.13
N ALA A 100 -8.91 -5.05 -8.47
CA ALA A 100 -9.57 -3.75 -8.37
C ALA A 100 -8.92 -2.86 -7.29
N PHE A 101 -8.51 -3.47 -6.17
CA PHE A 101 -7.72 -2.85 -5.12
C PHE A 101 -7.01 -3.92 -4.29
N LEU A 102 -5.95 -3.53 -3.58
CA LEU A 102 -5.33 -4.33 -2.53
C LEU A 102 -5.94 -3.95 -1.17
N LYS A 103 -6.19 -4.94 -0.32
CA LYS A 103 -6.53 -4.72 1.08
C LYS A 103 -5.24 -4.60 1.88
N SER A 104 -5.23 -3.74 2.88
CA SER A 104 -4.15 -3.69 3.85
C SER A 104 -4.64 -3.52 5.28
N GLU A 105 -3.85 -3.99 6.24
CA GLU A 105 -3.98 -3.60 7.64
C GLU A 105 -3.02 -2.44 7.93
N LYS A 106 -3.50 -1.45 8.67
CA LYS A 106 -2.66 -0.38 9.20
C LYS A 106 -2.11 -0.83 10.55
N ILE A 107 -0.80 -1.01 10.62
CA ILE A 107 -0.11 -1.48 11.83
C ILE A 107 0.96 -0.49 12.26
N ARG A 108 1.17 -0.40 13.57
CA ARG A 108 2.28 0.35 14.15
C ARG A 108 3.45 -0.61 14.36
N ILE A 109 4.62 -0.26 13.81
CA ILE A 109 5.85 -1.04 13.93
C ILE A 109 6.93 -0.23 14.65
N SER A 110 7.81 -0.92 15.37
CA SER A 110 9.04 -0.35 15.91
C SER A 110 10.18 -0.62 14.92
N VAL A 111 10.85 0.43 14.49
CA VAL A 111 12.02 0.37 13.60
C VAL A 111 13.28 0.46 14.48
N PRO A 112 14.17 -0.56 14.43
CA PRO A 112 15.42 -0.54 15.18
C PRO A 112 16.33 0.62 14.76
N ALA A 113 17.21 1.04 15.67
CA ALA A 113 18.25 2.01 15.35
C ALA A 113 19.22 1.45 14.30
N LEU A 114 19.73 2.32 13.42
CA LEU A 114 20.89 2.05 12.59
C LEU A 114 22.08 2.81 13.18
N PRO A 115 23.00 2.12 13.89
CA PRO A 115 24.17 2.78 14.46
C PRO A 115 25.13 3.23 13.35
N GLY A 116 26.01 4.19 13.67
CA GLY A 116 27.04 4.65 12.75
C GLY A 116 27.96 3.50 12.34
N LEU A 117 28.43 3.52 11.09
CA LEU A 117 29.39 2.54 10.61
C LEU A 117 30.67 2.63 11.45
N THR A 118 31.02 1.57 12.16
CA THR A 118 32.34 1.45 12.76
C THR A 118 33.38 1.36 11.64
N PRO A 119 34.42 2.22 11.62
CA PRO A 119 35.46 2.06 10.62
C PRO A 119 36.09 0.68 10.80
N SER A 120 35.97 -0.17 9.78
CA SER A 120 36.74 -1.41 9.74
C SER A 120 38.20 -1.02 9.85
N SER A 121 38.91 -1.54 10.85
CA SER A 121 40.36 -1.46 10.87
C SER A 121 40.87 -2.12 9.59
N THR A 122 41.28 -1.32 8.61
CA THR A 122 42.17 -1.79 7.55
C THR A 122 43.41 -2.33 8.25
N GLN A 123 43.47 -3.64 8.46
CA GLN A 123 44.73 -4.31 8.70
C GLN A 123 45.52 -4.18 7.40
N THR A 124 46.41 -3.19 7.36
CA THR A 124 47.49 -3.14 6.37
C THR A 124 48.36 -4.39 6.53
N PRO A 125 48.72 -5.08 5.44
CA PRO A 125 49.61 -6.24 5.46
C PRO A 125 51.03 -5.89 5.91
#